data_AF-A0A6I9QND2-F1
#
_entry.id   AF-A0A6I9QND2-F1
#
_cell.length_a   1.000
_cell.length_b   1.000
_cell.length_c   1.000
_cell.angle_alpha   90.00
_cell.angle_beta   90.00
_cell.angle_gamma   90.00
#
_symmetry.space_group_name_H-M   'P 1'
#
loop_
_entity.id
_entity.type
_entity.pdbx_description
1 polymer ?
#
loop_
_entity_poly.entity_id
_entity_poly.type
_entity_poly.pdbx_seq_one_letter_code
_entity_poly.pdbx_strand_id
1 'polypeptide(L)'
;MTFPSNSHLPVAPTPKTLLGFLLILSLFLSLSLSVGFAETNLFDAPTAYDLLESFDFPRGILPQGVQSYLLRKDGTFEVYLSGDCEFKVTGGYLLKYKTKITGTVESGTLKNLNGVSVKVLFLWFGINEIVRSGDELNFYVGPLSASFPLSNFEECPRCPCGFDCATPLVSDA
;
A
#
# COMPACT_ATOMS: atom_id res chain seq x y z
N MET A 1 43.65 75.57 4.73
CA MET A 1 44.24 74.53 5.60
C MET A 1 44.41 73.30 4.73
N THR A 2 45.66 72.90 4.51
CA THR A 2 46.09 71.87 3.55
C THR A 2 46.03 70.47 4.16
N PHE A 3 45.51 69.51 3.41
CA PHE A 3 45.56 68.07 3.69
C PHE A 3 46.94 67.49 3.32
N PRO A 4 47.46 66.49 4.06
CA PRO A 4 48.39 65.53 3.51
C PRO A 4 47.70 64.19 3.21
N SER A 5 48.02 63.67 2.04
CA SER A 5 47.71 62.33 1.53
C SER A 5 48.81 61.36 1.98
N ASN A 6 48.45 60.16 2.44
CA ASN A 6 49.37 59.03 2.59
C ASN A 6 48.81 57.82 1.84
N SER A 7 49.58 57.34 0.87
CA SER A 7 49.34 56.16 0.05
C SER A 7 49.97 54.92 0.68
N HIS A 8 49.13 53.94 1.02
CA HIS A 8 49.59 52.60 1.40
C HIS A 8 49.56 51.67 0.18
N LEU A 9 50.72 51.08 -0.15
CA LEU A 9 50.88 50.06 -1.18
C LEU A 9 50.38 48.68 -0.70
N PRO A 10 49.86 47.82 -1.60
CA PRO A 10 49.47 46.46 -1.27
C PRO A 10 50.71 45.52 -1.24
N VAL A 11 50.80 44.73 -0.18
CA VAL A 11 51.84 43.71 0.04
C VAL A 11 51.53 42.46 -0.80
N ALA A 12 52.52 41.97 -1.57
CA ALA A 12 52.38 40.78 -2.41
C ALA A 12 52.42 39.48 -1.58
N PRO A 13 51.61 38.46 -1.91
CA PRO A 13 51.58 37.19 -1.18
C PRO A 13 52.78 36.31 -1.51
N THR A 14 53.38 35.68 -0.49
CA THR A 14 54.57 34.84 -0.62
C THR A 14 54.21 33.38 -0.97
N PRO A 15 55.13 32.62 -1.61
CA PRO A 15 54.84 31.29 -2.18
C PRO A 15 54.52 30.18 -1.14
N LYS A 16 54.89 30.36 0.13
CA LYS A 16 54.63 29.37 1.20
C LYS A 16 53.15 29.32 1.60
N THR A 17 52.43 30.42 1.43
CA THR A 17 50.99 30.55 1.66
C THR A 17 50.15 29.92 0.54
N LEU A 18 50.70 29.80 -0.67
CA LEU A 18 49.99 29.26 -1.84
C LEU A 18 49.85 27.73 -1.77
N LEU A 19 50.88 27.05 -1.25
CA LEU A 19 50.86 25.59 -1.07
C LEU A 19 49.86 25.16 0.01
N GLY A 20 49.76 25.92 1.11
CA GLY A 20 48.75 25.70 2.14
C GLY A 20 47.33 25.94 1.66
N PHE A 21 47.12 26.98 0.85
CA PHE A 21 45.82 27.27 0.25
C PHE A 21 45.36 26.18 -0.73
N LEU A 22 46.27 25.60 -1.51
CA LEU A 22 46.00 24.47 -2.41
C LEU A 22 45.64 23.18 -1.64
N LEU A 23 46.29 22.89 -0.51
CA LEU A 23 45.96 21.75 0.34
C LEU A 23 44.58 21.90 1.01
N ILE A 24 44.23 23.11 1.45
CA ILE A 24 42.93 23.41 2.06
C ILE A 24 41.80 23.33 1.02
N LEU A 25 42.03 23.81 -0.20
CA LEU A 25 41.07 23.71 -1.31
C LEU A 25 40.84 22.23 -1.72
N SER A 26 41.90 21.43 -1.76
CA SER A 26 41.83 19.97 -1.97
C SER A 26 41.02 19.25 -0.88
N LEU A 27 41.19 19.66 0.39
CA LEU A 27 40.45 19.09 1.52
C LEU A 27 38.96 19.49 1.50
N PHE A 28 38.66 20.72 1.09
CA PHE A 28 37.28 21.20 0.91
C PHE A 28 36.56 20.54 -0.28
N LEU A 29 37.28 20.25 -1.36
CA LEU A 29 36.74 19.56 -2.54
C LEU A 29 36.46 18.08 -2.27
N SER A 30 37.29 17.42 -1.44
CA SER A 30 37.05 16.03 -1.02
C SER A 30 35.90 15.90 0.00
N LEU A 31 35.66 16.92 0.83
CA LEU A 31 34.54 16.93 1.78
C LEU A 31 33.17 17.12 1.10
N SER A 32 33.14 17.77 -0.07
CA SER A 32 31.89 18.06 -0.79
C SER A 32 31.37 16.91 -1.67
N LEU A 33 32.14 15.83 -1.85
CA LEU A 33 31.72 14.66 -2.66
C LEU A 33 30.96 13.57 -1.88
N SER A 34 30.63 13.78 -0.61
CA SER A 34 29.78 12.85 0.15
C SER A 34 28.33 13.33 0.22
N VAL A 35 27.75 13.74 -0.92
CA VAL A 35 26.29 13.69 -1.06
C VAL A 35 25.95 12.23 -1.30
N GLY A 36 25.79 11.49 -0.21
CA GLY A 36 25.15 10.18 -0.28
C GLY A 36 23.78 10.38 -0.91
N PHE A 37 23.59 9.82 -2.10
CA PHE A 37 22.24 9.54 -2.58
C PHE A 37 21.66 8.61 -1.52
N ALA A 38 20.73 9.12 -0.71
CA ALA A 38 19.82 8.25 -0.01
C ALA A 38 19.10 7.49 -1.12
N GLU A 39 19.50 6.24 -1.34
CA GLU A 39 18.62 5.27 -1.99
C GLU A 39 17.38 5.24 -1.11
N THR A 40 16.38 6.02 -1.49
CA THR A 40 15.02 5.75 -1.07
C THR A 40 14.79 4.35 -1.60
N ASN A 41 14.92 3.36 -0.71
CA ASN A 41 14.26 2.08 -0.91
C ASN A 41 12.88 2.45 -1.44
N LEU A 42 12.61 2.07 -2.69
CA LEU A 42 11.26 2.04 -3.24
C LEU A 42 10.53 0.98 -2.41
N PHE A 43 10.24 1.29 -1.15
CA PHE A 43 9.18 0.64 -0.42
C PHE A 43 7.94 1.06 -1.20
N ASP A 44 7.55 0.20 -2.13
CA ASP A 44 6.28 0.30 -2.82
C ASP A 44 5.24 0.57 -1.75
N ALA A 45 4.42 1.60 -1.96
CA ALA A 45 3.40 1.93 -0.98
C ALA A 45 2.56 0.67 -0.72
N PRO A 46 2.26 0.33 0.56
CA PRO A 46 1.58 -0.92 0.87
C PRO A 46 0.28 -0.97 0.09
N THR A 47 -0.02 -2.12 -0.52
CA THR A 47 -1.26 -2.34 -1.26
C THR A 47 -2.43 -2.54 -0.28
N ALA A 48 -3.66 -2.55 -0.79
CA ALA A 48 -4.83 -2.89 0.03
C ALA A 48 -4.75 -4.32 0.60
N TYR A 49 -4.06 -5.23 -0.09
CA TYR A 49 -3.86 -6.61 0.36
C TYR A 49 -2.86 -6.67 1.52
N ASP A 50 -1.75 -5.94 1.41
CA ASP A 50 -0.74 -5.85 2.48
C ASP A 50 -1.34 -5.23 3.75
N LEU A 51 -2.26 -4.27 3.58
CA LEU A 51 -2.99 -3.71 4.71
C LEU A 51 -3.90 -4.73 5.39
N LEU A 52 -4.66 -5.53 4.65
CA LEU A 52 -5.47 -6.60 5.26
C LEU A 52 -4.60 -7.55 6.09
N GLU A 53 -3.46 -7.96 5.55
CA GLU A 53 -2.52 -8.84 6.22
C GLU A 53 -1.99 -8.22 7.52
N SER A 54 -1.72 -6.91 7.53
CA SER A 54 -1.31 -6.18 8.74
C SER A 54 -2.39 -6.13 9.85
N PHE A 55 -3.66 -6.40 9.51
CA PHE A 55 -4.78 -6.50 10.45
C PHE A 55 -5.23 -7.95 10.67
N ASP A 56 -4.34 -8.92 10.48
CA ASP A 56 -4.58 -10.35 10.66
C ASP A 56 -5.64 -10.93 9.71
N PHE A 57 -5.79 -10.38 8.52
CA PHE A 57 -6.67 -10.93 7.50
C PHE A 57 -5.91 -11.48 6.29
N PRO A 58 -6.34 -12.62 5.73
CA PRO A 58 -5.77 -13.10 4.49
C PRO A 58 -6.16 -12.18 3.33
N ARG A 59 -5.23 -11.97 2.39
CA ARG A 59 -5.41 -11.11 1.23
C ARG A 59 -6.65 -11.43 0.37
N GLY A 60 -7.05 -12.70 0.32
CA GLY A 60 -8.13 -13.18 -0.54
C GLY A 60 -9.54 -12.86 -0.05
N ILE A 61 -9.68 -12.08 1.02
CA ILE A 61 -10.95 -11.41 1.34
C ILE A 61 -11.33 -10.41 0.25
N LEU A 62 -10.35 -9.80 -0.43
CA LEU A 62 -10.57 -8.92 -1.56
C LEU A 62 -10.29 -9.62 -2.90
N PRO A 63 -11.11 -9.35 -3.93
CA PRO A 63 -10.80 -9.80 -5.27
C PRO A 63 -9.58 -9.07 -5.83
N GLN A 64 -8.93 -9.66 -6.83
CA GLN A 64 -7.86 -9.03 -7.60
C GLN A 64 -8.38 -7.77 -8.32
N GLY A 65 -7.49 -6.80 -8.54
CA GLY A 65 -7.80 -5.59 -9.30
C GLY A 65 -8.25 -4.38 -8.48
N VAL A 66 -7.99 -4.37 -7.16
CA VAL A 66 -8.02 -3.14 -6.36
C VAL A 66 -7.14 -2.07 -7.02
N GLN A 67 -7.73 -0.90 -7.28
CA GLN A 67 -7.08 0.25 -7.91
C GLN A 67 -6.46 1.19 -6.89
N SER A 68 -7.14 1.41 -5.77
CA SER A 68 -6.68 2.27 -4.70
C SER A 68 -7.43 1.97 -3.40
N TYR A 69 -6.91 2.50 -2.30
CA TYR A 69 -7.58 2.48 -1.01
C TYR A 69 -7.31 3.77 -0.24
N LEU A 70 -8.11 4.00 0.78
CA LEU A 70 -7.90 5.00 1.82
C LEU A 70 -8.03 4.30 3.17
N LEU A 71 -7.08 4.53 4.07
CA LEU A 71 -7.15 4.08 5.46
C LEU A 71 -6.92 5.30 6.36
N ARG A 72 -7.88 5.58 7.23
CA ARG A 72 -7.77 6.66 8.21
C ARG A 72 -7.22 6.11 9.53
N LYS A 73 -6.73 7.03 10.37
CA LYS A 73 -6.14 6.69 11.68
C LYS A 73 -7.11 6.04 12.65
N ASP A 74 -8.41 6.27 12.47
CA ASP A 74 -9.48 5.67 13.27
C ASP A 74 -9.91 4.28 12.77
N GLY A 75 -9.18 3.71 11.80
CA GLY A 75 -9.48 2.40 11.21
C GLY A 75 -10.56 2.44 10.13
N THR A 76 -11.18 3.60 9.86
CA THR A 76 -12.14 3.68 8.76
C THR A 76 -11.43 3.58 7.41
N PHE A 77 -11.96 2.76 6.51
CA PHE A 77 -11.33 2.47 5.24
C PHE A 77 -12.29 2.56 4.06
N GLU A 78 -11.70 2.77 2.89
CA GLU A 78 -12.36 2.71 1.59
C GLU A 78 -11.45 1.94 0.62
N VAL A 79 -12.00 1.01 -0.14
CA VAL A 79 -11.29 0.25 -1.18
C VAL A 79 -12.05 0.44 -2.50
N TYR A 80 -11.30 0.68 -3.57
CA TYR A 80 -11.82 0.98 -4.89
C TYR A 80 -11.38 -0.09 -5.90
N LEU A 81 -12.34 -0.80 -6.48
CA LEU A 81 -12.14 -1.74 -7.58
C LEU A 81 -12.29 -1.04 -8.93
N SER A 82 -11.83 -1.67 -10.01
CA SER A 82 -12.06 -1.17 -11.39
C SER A 82 -13.53 -1.22 -11.82
N GLY A 83 -14.34 -2.05 -11.15
CA GLY A 83 -15.78 -2.18 -11.37
C GLY A 83 -16.43 -3.11 -10.37
N ASP A 84 -17.75 -3.28 -10.47
CA ASP A 84 -18.47 -4.32 -9.74
C ASP A 84 -17.89 -5.70 -10.12
N CYS A 85 -17.70 -6.54 -9.10
CA CYS A 85 -17.06 -7.84 -9.22
C CYS A 85 -18.00 -8.90 -8.64
N GLU A 86 -18.48 -9.80 -9.49
CA GLU A 86 -19.39 -10.88 -9.13
C GLU A 86 -18.79 -12.22 -9.56
N PHE A 87 -18.76 -13.19 -8.64
CA PHE A 87 -18.21 -14.53 -8.89
C PHE A 87 -18.82 -15.57 -7.95
N LYS A 88 -18.71 -16.83 -8.35
CA LYS A 88 -19.13 -17.97 -7.53
C LYS A 88 -17.97 -18.44 -6.66
N VAL A 89 -18.29 -18.87 -5.44
CA VAL A 89 -17.35 -19.54 -4.53
C VAL A 89 -17.76 -20.99 -4.30
N THR A 90 -16.85 -21.77 -3.75
CA THR A 90 -17.10 -23.14 -3.28
C THR A 90 -18.33 -23.17 -2.37
N GLY A 91 -19.22 -24.14 -2.59
CA GLY A 91 -20.54 -24.20 -1.94
C GLY A 91 -21.67 -23.53 -2.73
N GLY A 92 -21.37 -22.95 -3.91
CA GLY A 92 -22.38 -22.47 -4.85
C GLY A 92 -22.94 -21.08 -4.54
N TYR A 93 -22.38 -20.39 -3.54
CA TYR A 93 -22.74 -19.01 -3.23
C TYR A 93 -22.22 -18.07 -4.31
N LEU A 94 -23.03 -17.05 -4.61
CA LEU A 94 -22.66 -15.96 -5.52
C LEU A 94 -22.31 -14.74 -4.67
N LEU A 95 -21.06 -14.31 -4.73
CA LEU A 95 -20.58 -13.11 -4.07
C LEU A 95 -20.58 -11.95 -5.04
N LYS A 96 -20.92 -10.77 -4.52
CA LYS A 96 -20.81 -9.51 -5.23
C LYS A 96 -20.10 -8.48 -4.37
N TYR A 97 -19.03 -7.93 -4.95
CA TYR A 97 -18.31 -6.76 -4.49
C TYR A 97 -18.68 -5.58 -5.39
N LYS A 98 -18.99 -4.44 -4.79
CA LYS A 98 -19.21 -3.19 -5.52
C LYS A 98 -17.88 -2.52 -5.85
N THR A 99 -17.90 -1.60 -6.82
CA THR A 99 -16.75 -0.73 -7.14
C THR A 99 -16.15 -0.04 -5.91
N LYS A 100 -16.97 0.35 -4.93
CA LYS A 100 -16.52 0.93 -3.66
C LYS A 100 -16.93 0.05 -2.49
N ILE A 101 -15.95 -0.31 -1.67
CA ILE A 101 -16.11 -1.06 -0.42
C ILE A 101 -15.69 -0.15 0.73
N THR A 102 -16.46 -0.13 1.82
CA THR A 102 -16.16 0.70 2.99
C THR A 102 -16.35 -0.07 4.27
N GLY A 103 -15.66 0.31 5.33
CA GLY A 103 -15.89 -0.23 6.66
C GLY A 103 -14.95 0.37 7.70
N THR A 104 -14.86 -0.29 8.85
CA THR A 104 -13.88 -0.03 9.90
C THR A 104 -13.08 -1.30 10.12
N VAL A 105 -11.75 -1.19 10.16
CA VAL A 105 -10.84 -2.30 10.43
C VAL A 105 -10.19 -2.15 11.81
N GLU A 106 -10.14 -3.27 12.51
CA GLU A 106 -9.37 -3.52 13.72
C GLU A 106 -8.63 -4.86 13.52
N SER A 107 -7.61 -5.17 14.33
CA SER A 107 -6.93 -6.48 14.25
C SER A 107 -7.95 -7.61 14.39
N GLY A 108 -8.01 -8.48 13.38
CA GLY A 108 -8.93 -9.61 13.29
C GLY A 108 -10.40 -9.25 13.10
N THR A 109 -10.77 -7.97 12.90
CA THR A 109 -12.18 -7.57 12.75
C THR A 109 -12.42 -6.51 11.67
N LEU A 110 -13.36 -6.77 10.76
CA LEU A 110 -13.93 -5.79 9.82
C LEU A 110 -15.39 -5.55 10.19
N LYS A 111 -15.77 -4.31 10.49
CA LYS A 111 -17.13 -3.91 10.90
C LYS A 111 -17.70 -2.85 9.97
N ASN A 112 -19.02 -2.67 10.05
CA ASN A 112 -19.76 -1.68 9.25
C ASN A 112 -19.47 -1.81 7.75
N LEU A 113 -19.24 -3.05 7.30
CA LEU A 113 -18.84 -3.34 5.94
C LEU A 113 -20.00 -3.03 4.99
N ASN A 114 -19.68 -2.30 3.93
CA ASN A 114 -20.59 -2.00 2.83
C ASN A 114 -19.92 -2.32 1.51
N GLY A 115 -20.72 -2.71 0.52
CA GLY A 115 -20.23 -3.05 -0.82
C GLY A 115 -19.89 -4.53 -1.01
N VAL A 116 -20.04 -5.37 0.00
CA VAL A 116 -19.89 -6.84 -0.11
C VAL A 116 -21.22 -7.51 0.19
N SER A 117 -21.64 -8.43 -0.67
CA SER A 117 -22.93 -9.10 -0.54
C SER A 117 -22.89 -10.54 -1.07
N VAL A 118 -23.74 -11.37 -0.50
CA VAL A 118 -23.96 -12.76 -0.92
C VAL A 118 -25.40 -12.94 -1.40
N LYS A 119 -25.59 -13.75 -2.44
CA LYS A 119 -26.92 -14.11 -2.92
C LYS A 119 -27.42 -15.34 -2.19
N VAL A 120 -28.62 -15.23 -1.60
CA VAL A 120 -29.34 -16.35 -0.99
C VAL A 120 -30.72 -16.43 -1.63
N LEU A 121 -31.04 -17.59 -2.20
CA LEU A 121 -32.21 -17.79 -3.06
C LEU A 121 -32.24 -16.76 -4.20
N PHE A 122 -33.10 -15.74 -4.09
CA PHE A 122 -33.31 -14.69 -5.10
C PHE A 122 -32.90 -13.29 -4.61
N LEU A 123 -32.47 -13.16 -3.37
CA LEU A 123 -32.18 -11.87 -2.73
C LEU A 123 -30.68 -11.73 -2.42
N TRP A 124 -30.21 -10.49 -2.47
CA TRP A 124 -28.86 -10.12 -2.06
C TRP A 124 -28.87 -9.65 -0.62
N PHE A 125 -27.96 -10.19 0.17
CA PHE A 125 -27.77 -9.83 1.57
C PHE A 125 -26.37 -9.26 1.76
N GLY A 126 -26.29 -8.10 2.44
CA GLY A 126 -25.03 -7.47 2.75
C GLY A 126 -24.27 -8.24 3.81
N ILE A 127 -22.97 -8.43 3.60
CA ILE A 127 -22.05 -8.88 4.65
C ILE A 127 -21.60 -7.62 5.38
N ASN A 128 -21.92 -7.53 6.66
CA ASN A 128 -21.69 -6.31 7.45
C ASN A 128 -20.50 -6.40 8.39
N GLU A 129 -20.09 -7.62 8.74
CA GLU A 129 -18.97 -7.86 9.64
C GLU A 129 -18.24 -9.15 9.27
N ILE A 130 -16.92 -9.15 9.44
CA ILE A 130 -16.04 -10.30 9.28
C ILE A 130 -15.13 -10.36 10.51
N VAL A 131 -15.14 -11.46 11.24
CA VAL A 131 -14.34 -11.65 12.46
C VAL A 131 -13.47 -12.89 12.32
N ARG A 132 -12.16 -12.72 12.49
CA ARG A 132 -11.22 -13.83 12.59
C ARG A 132 -11.28 -14.47 13.98
N SER A 133 -11.38 -15.79 14.01
CA SER A 133 -11.30 -16.59 15.24
C SER A 133 -10.36 -17.77 14.99
N GLY A 134 -9.11 -17.63 15.44
CA GLY A 134 -8.05 -18.60 15.15
C GLY A 134 -7.83 -18.76 13.65
N ASP A 135 -8.10 -19.98 13.15
CA ASP A 135 -7.93 -20.37 11.75
C ASP A 135 -9.24 -20.29 10.93
N GLU A 136 -10.26 -19.62 11.45
CA GLU A 136 -11.53 -19.38 10.78
C GLU A 136 -11.87 -17.90 10.64
N LEU A 137 -12.65 -17.58 9.61
CA LEU A 137 -13.32 -16.30 9.41
C LEU A 137 -14.83 -16.49 9.54
N ASN A 138 -15.43 -15.70 10.42
CA ASN A 138 -16.88 -15.63 10.62
C ASN A 138 -17.44 -14.44 9.83
N PHE A 139 -18.30 -14.71 8.86
CA PHE A 139 -18.98 -13.70 8.05
C PHE A 139 -20.40 -13.48 8.56
N TYR A 140 -20.76 -12.23 8.83
CA TYR A 140 -22.05 -11.87 9.42
C TYR A 140 -22.95 -11.14 8.43
N VAL A 141 -24.21 -11.57 8.41
CA VAL A 141 -25.33 -10.98 7.68
C VAL A 141 -26.41 -10.67 8.70
N GLY A 142 -26.39 -9.45 9.26
CA GLY A 142 -27.22 -9.12 10.42
C GLY A 142 -26.94 -10.08 11.60
N PRO A 143 -27.96 -10.74 12.18
CA PRO A 143 -27.78 -11.66 13.30
C PRO A 143 -27.28 -13.06 12.90
N LEU A 144 -27.16 -13.35 11.59
CA LEU A 144 -26.75 -14.65 11.08
C LEU A 144 -25.26 -14.66 10.77
N SER A 145 -24.61 -15.82 10.92
CA SER A 145 -23.21 -16.00 10.58
C SER A 145 -22.94 -17.32 9.86
N ALA A 146 -21.83 -17.36 9.13
CA ALA A 146 -21.23 -18.58 8.60
C ALA A 146 -19.70 -18.51 8.75
N SER A 147 -19.09 -19.65 9.07
CA SER A 147 -17.67 -19.78 9.37
C SER A 147 -16.94 -20.54 8.26
N PHE A 148 -15.77 -20.05 7.86
CA PHE A 148 -14.96 -20.65 6.81
C PHE A 148 -13.48 -20.66 7.22
N PRO A 149 -12.70 -21.70 6.86
CA PRO A 149 -11.28 -21.74 7.17
C PRO A 149 -10.51 -20.66 6.41
N LEU A 150 -9.43 -20.14 7.01
CA LEU A 150 -8.55 -19.14 6.40
C LEU A 150 -7.97 -19.58 5.06
N SER A 151 -7.72 -20.88 4.89
CA SER A 151 -7.17 -21.46 3.67
C SER A 151 -8.02 -21.16 2.43
N ASN A 152 -9.32 -20.90 2.59
CA ASN A 152 -10.20 -20.53 1.48
C ASN A 152 -9.92 -19.12 0.93
N PHE A 153 -9.10 -18.32 1.62
CA PHE A 153 -8.86 -16.91 1.34
C PHE A 153 -7.37 -16.59 1.12
N GLU A 154 -6.51 -17.59 0.97
CA GLU A 154 -5.09 -17.37 0.68
C GLU A 154 -4.87 -16.69 -0.68
N GLU A 155 -5.68 -17.09 -1.66
CA GLU A 155 -5.65 -16.51 -3.01
C GLU A 155 -6.75 -15.46 -3.20
N CYS A 156 -6.42 -14.36 -3.86
CA CYS A 156 -7.41 -13.36 -4.26
C CYS A 156 -8.23 -13.89 -5.44
N PRO A 157 -9.58 -13.97 -5.33
CA PRO A 157 -10.42 -14.36 -6.45
C PRO A 157 -10.36 -13.34 -7.57
N ARG A 158 -10.48 -13.79 -8.81
CA ARG A 158 -10.52 -12.92 -9.99
C ARG A 158 -11.94 -12.75 -10.46
N CYS A 159 -12.24 -11.59 -11.04
CA CYS A 159 -13.54 -11.38 -11.67
C CYS A 159 -13.50 -11.58 -13.18
N PRO A 160 -14.56 -12.17 -13.79
CA PRO A 160 -15.76 -12.73 -13.16
C PRO A 160 -15.65 -14.23 -12.78
N CYS A 161 -14.53 -14.88 -13.10
CA CYS A 161 -14.39 -16.34 -13.03
C CYS A 161 -14.06 -16.93 -11.65
N GLY A 162 -13.91 -16.09 -10.61
CA GLY A 162 -13.53 -16.52 -9.27
C GLY A 162 -12.15 -17.16 -9.26
N PHE A 163 -12.10 -18.43 -8.86
CA PHE A 163 -10.88 -19.25 -8.82
C PHE A 163 -10.67 -20.08 -10.09
N ASP A 164 -11.68 -20.17 -10.97
CA ASP A 164 -11.69 -21.05 -12.15
C ASP A 164 -11.27 -20.35 -13.45
N CYS A 165 -10.43 -19.31 -13.36
CA CYS A 165 -9.99 -18.58 -14.53
C CYS A 165 -9.01 -19.42 -15.34
N ALA A 166 -9.35 -19.76 -16.58
CA ALA A 166 -8.43 -20.45 -17.49
C ALA A 166 -7.14 -19.64 -17.60
N THR A 167 -6.00 -20.27 -17.29
CA THR A 167 -4.69 -19.74 -17.66
C THR A 167 -4.70 -19.55 -19.18
N PRO A 168 -4.29 -18.39 -19.70
CA PRO A 168 -4.10 -18.24 -21.15
C PRO A 168 -3.20 -19.39 -21.60
N LEU A 169 -3.68 -20.20 -22.54
CA LEU A 169 -2.81 -21.11 -23.26
C LEU A 169 -1.78 -20.20 -23.93
N VAL A 170 -0.56 -20.20 -23.41
CA VAL A 170 0.59 -19.67 -24.16
C VAL A 170 0.67 -20.57 -25.39
N SER A 171 0.08 -20.11 -26.49
CA SER A 171 0.35 -20.70 -27.79
C SER A 171 1.77 -20.30 -28.14
N ASP A 172 2.72 -21.15 -27.78
CA ASP A 172 4.05 -21.12 -28.37
C ASP A 172 3.86 -21.28 -29.89
N ALA A 173 4.08 -20.20 -30.62
CA ALA A 173 4.14 -20.13 -32.07
C ALA A 173 5.49 -19.57 -32.48
#